data_AF-A0A3G2JHU4-F1
#
_entry.id   AF-A0A3G2JHU4-F1
#
_cell.length_a   1.000
_cell.length_b   1.000
_cell.length_c   1.000
_cell.angle_alpha   90.00
_cell.angle_beta   90.00
_cell.angle_gamma   90.00
#
_symmetry.space_group_name_H-M   'P 1'
#
loop_
_entity.id
_entity.type
_entity.pdbx_description
1 polymer ?
#
loop_
_entity_poly.entity_id
_entity_poly.type
_entity_poly.pdbx_seq_one_letter_code
_entity_poly.pdbx_strand_id
1 'polypeptide(L)'
;MSDRAALLRGIRVWLVLFVVCLVLSGATAFPLVHELRWTESALRALSVPEHLPGLTGWISRVRDGLDAVDADHPFVLYGTDWLAFAHLAIAVAFYGPYRDPVRNIWVVEFGMIACAGIVPLALVCGPVRGIPFWWTLIDMSFGVFGVIPLYVVRKKIKRLEALVAPLAPAAVGAAG
;
A
#
# COMPACT_ATOMS: atom_id res chain seq x y z
N MET A 1 -19.75 -0.27 27.30
CA MET A 1 -19.97 -1.00 26.02
C MET A 1 -19.85 -0.12 24.78
N SER A 2 -20.22 1.16 24.82
CA SER A 2 -20.06 2.13 23.71
C SER A 2 -18.61 2.26 23.22
N ASP A 3 -17.66 2.29 24.14
CA ASP A 3 -16.25 2.62 23.81
C ASP A 3 -15.57 1.50 23.03
N ARG A 4 -15.87 0.24 23.36
CA ARG A 4 -15.38 -0.93 22.61
C ARG A 4 -15.94 -0.95 21.20
N ALA A 5 -17.24 -0.70 21.05
CA ALA A 5 -17.90 -0.65 19.74
C ALA A 5 -17.37 0.51 18.89
N ALA A 6 -17.14 1.68 19.49
CA ALA A 6 -16.54 2.84 18.84
C ALA A 6 -15.09 2.57 18.39
N LEU A 7 -14.28 1.93 19.24
CA LEU A 7 -12.91 1.52 18.89
C LEU A 7 -12.90 0.52 17.72
N LEU A 8 -13.75 -0.50 17.76
CA LEU A 8 -13.89 -1.48 16.67
C LEU A 8 -14.31 -0.81 15.36
N ARG A 9 -15.29 0.10 15.40
CA ARG A 9 -15.71 0.86 14.22
C ARG A 9 -14.56 1.69 13.66
N GLY A 10 -13.81 2.38 14.52
CA GLY A 10 -12.64 3.15 14.12
C GLY A 10 -11.56 2.29 13.46
N ILE A 11 -11.25 1.12 14.03
CA ILE A 11 -10.31 0.16 13.43
C ILE A 11 -10.78 -0.24 12.02
N ARG A 12 -12.06 -0.62 11.88
CA ARG A 12 -12.62 -1.06 10.60
C ARG A 12 -12.58 0.03 9.53
N VAL A 13 -12.92 1.27 9.87
CA VAL A 13 -12.86 2.39 8.91
C VAL A 13 -11.44 2.60 8.39
N TRP A 14 -10.45 2.62 9.28
CA TRP A 14 -9.04 2.77 8.88
C TRP A 14 -8.53 1.58 8.06
N LEU A 15 -8.94 0.36 8.40
CA LEU A 15 -8.63 -0.83 7.62
C LEU A 15 -9.24 -0.78 6.23
N VAL A 16 -10.52 -0.40 6.10
CA VAL A 16 -11.19 -0.26 4.81
C VAL A 16 -10.51 0.81 3.96
N LEU A 17 -10.20 1.98 4.55
CA LEU A 17 -9.47 3.03 3.86
C LEU A 17 -8.13 2.51 3.30
N PHE A 18 -7.34 1.83 4.14
CA PHE A 18 -6.07 1.26 3.71
C PHE A 18 -6.25 0.22 2.59
N VAL A 19 -7.21 -0.70 2.74
CA VAL A 19 -7.48 -1.74 1.75
C VAL A 19 -7.93 -1.13 0.41
N VAL A 20 -8.78 -0.10 0.42
CA VAL A 20 -9.19 0.59 -0.80
C VAL A 20 -7.97 1.23 -1.48
N CYS A 21 -7.12 1.95 -0.75
CA CYS A 21 -5.89 2.51 -1.31
C CYS A 21 -4.95 1.44 -1.86
N LEU A 22 -4.78 0.32 -1.15
CA LEU A 22 -3.98 -0.82 -1.58
C LEU A 22 -4.51 -1.42 -2.90
N VAL A 23 -5.82 -1.66 -2.98
CA VAL A 23 -6.47 -2.22 -4.17
C VAL A 23 -6.36 -1.26 -5.34
N LEU A 24 -6.64 0.03 -5.15
CA LEU A 24 -6.52 1.04 -6.21
C LEU A 24 -5.07 1.13 -6.71
N SER A 25 -4.09 1.13 -5.79
CA SER A 25 -2.67 1.14 -6.14
C SER A 25 -2.23 -0.09 -6.94
N GLY A 26 -2.81 -1.26 -6.67
CA GLY A 26 -2.51 -2.48 -7.43
C GLY A 26 -3.26 -2.57 -8.76
N ALA A 27 -4.52 -2.13 -8.78
CA ALA A 27 -5.40 -2.24 -9.95
C ALA A 27 -4.92 -1.40 -11.14
N THR A 28 -4.19 -0.30 -10.90
CA THR A 28 -3.60 0.51 -11.97
C THR A 28 -2.54 -0.24 -12.79
N ALA A 29 -2.02 -1.37 -12.30
CA ALA A 29 -1.08 -2.19 -13.04
C ALA A 29 -1.73 -3.09 -14.11
N PHE A 30 -3.06 -3.24 -14.11
CA PHE A 30 -3.79 -3.97 -15.17
C PHE A 30 -3.84 -3.16 -16.48
N PRO A 31 -4.47 -1.96 -16.52
CA PRO A 31 -4.51 -1.14 -17.74
C PRO A 31 -3.27 -0.24 -17.88
N LEU A 32 -2.08 -0.69 -17.49
CA LEU A 32 -0.89 0.17 -17.34
C LEU A 32 -0.57 0.99 -18.60
N VAL A 33 -0.61 0.37 -19.77
CA VAL A 33 -0.38 1.03 -21.07
C VAL A 33 -1.43 2.10 -21.34
N HIS A 34 -2.71 1.78 -21.09
CA HIS A 34 -3.83 2.69 -21.33
C HIS A 34 -3.79 3.88 -20.37
N GLU A 35 -3.60 3.63 -19.07
CA GLU A 35 -3.49 4.67 -18.04
C GLU A 35 -2.34 5.64 -18.35
N LEU A 36 -1.21 5.13 -18.85
CA LEU A 36 -0.07 6.00 -19.17
C LEU A 36 -0.31 6.85 -20.42
N ARG A 37 -0.97 6.32 -21.46
CA ARG A 37 -1.40 7.10 -22.63
C ARG A 37 -2.37 8.23 -22.24
N TRP A 38 -3.31 7.93 -21.34
CA TRP A 38 -4.23 8.93 -20.78
C TRP A 38 -3.51 9.97 -19.95
N THR A 39 -2.59 9.54 -19.08
CA THR A 39 -1.78 10.43 -18.23
C THR A 39 -0.98 11.42 -19.07
N GLU A 40 -0.29 10.96 -20.12
CA GLU A 40 0.48 11.87 -20.97
C GLU A 40 -0.43 12.85 -21.74
N SER A 41 -1.58 12.38 -22.22
CA SER A 41 -2.57 13.24 -22.89
C SER A 41 -3.06 14.35 -21.94
N ALA A 42 -3.33 14.01 -20.68
CA ALA A 42 -3.71 14.97 -19.64
C ALA A 42 -2.59 15.95 -19.29
N LEU A 43 -1.34 15.47 -19.14
CA LEU A 43 -0.19 16.32 -18.85
C LEU A 43 0.03 17.38 -19.95
N ARG A 44 -0.12 16.97 -21.23
CA ARG A 44 -0.04 17.88 -22.38
C ARG A 44 -1.18 18.90 -22.38
N ALA A 45 -2.40 18.48 -22.08
CA ALA A 45 -3.57 19.38 -22.00
C ALA A 45 -3.46 20.42 -20.87
N LEU A 46 -2.73 20.10 -19.80
CA LEU A 46 -2.51 20.98 -18.64
C LEU A 46 -1.24 21.84 -18.75
N SER A 47 -0.59 21.88 -19.91
CA SER A 47 0.68 22.61 -20.13
C SER A 47 1.80 22.27 -19.13
N VAL A 48 1.74 21.09 -18.48
CA VAL A 48 2.80 20.59 -17.59
C VAL A 48 4.17 20.47 -18.29
N PRO A 49 4.29 20.20 -19.61
CA PRO A 49 5.58 20.23 -20.30
C PRO A 49 6.34 21.54 -20.15
N GLU A 50 5.65 22.67 -20.00
CA GLU A 50 6.26 24.00 -19.87
C GLU A 50 6.78 24.26 -18.45
N HIS A 51 6.19 23.61 -17.44
CA HIS A 51 6.53 23.82 -16.04
C HIS A 51 7.43 22.71 -15.47
N LEU A 52 7.30 21.47 -15.96
CA LEU A 52 8.02 20.28 -15.50
C LEU A 52 8.48 19.43 -16.70
N PRO A 53 9.45 19.92 -17.49
CA PRO A 53 9.92 19.21 -18.69
C PRO A 53 10.55 17.85 -18.36
N GLY A 54 11.20 17.71 -17.21
CA GLY A 54 11.78 16.45 -16.76
C GLY A 54 10.75 15.35 -16.47
N LEU A 55 9.60 15.72 -15.89
CA LEU A 55 8.49 14.79 -15.65
C LEU A 55 7.89 14.33 -16.99
N THR A 56 7.62 15.27 -17.90
CA THR A 56 7.03 14.96 -19.21
C THR A 56 7.96 14.08 -20.06
N GLY A 57 9.27 14.37 -20.06
CA GLY A 57 10.25 13.56 -20.78
C GLY A 57 10.36 12.15 -20.23
N TRP A 58 10.30 12.00 -18.90
CA TRP A 58 10.29 10.68 -18.27
C TRP A 58 9.01 9.89 -18.59
N ILE A 59 7.83 10.51 -18.46
CA ILE A 59 6.55 9.86 -18.80
C ILE A 59 6.52 9.40 -20.25
N SER A 60 6.95 10.25 -21.20
CA SER A 60 7.03 9.88 -22.62
C SER A 60 7.95 8.67 -22.84
N ARG A 61 9.13 8.65 -22.20
CA ARG A 61 10.06 7.51 -22.30
C ARG A 61 9.42 6.21 -21.79
N VAL A 62 8.73 6.26 -20.65
CA VAL A 62 8.07 5.07 -20.09
C VAL A 62 6.93 4.61 -20.99
N ARG A 63 6.14 5.54 -21.54
CA ARG A 63 5.06 5.22 -22.50
C ARG A 63 5.62 4.54 -23.74
N ASP A 64 6.62 5.14 -24.38
CA ASP A 64 7.18 4.59 -25.62
C ASP A 64 7.76 3.18 -25.38
N GLY A 65 8.38 2.95 -24.22
CA GLY A 65 8.85 1.62 -23.82
C GLY A 65 7.72 0.61 -23.58
N LEU A 66 6.64 1.02 -22.90
CA LEU A 66 5.48 0.16 -22.68
C LEU A 66 4.71 -0.14 -23.96
N ASP A 67 4.57 0.84 -24.86
CA ASP A 67 3.94 0.65 -26.17
C ASP A 67 4.72 -0.34 -27.04
N ALA A 68 6.06 -0.27 -27.03
CA ALA A 68 6.90 -1.24 -27.73
C ALA A 68 6.76 -2.65 -27.14
N VAL A 69 6.74 -2.78 -25.81
CA VAL A 69 6.53 -4.07 -25.14
C VAL A 69 5.13 -4.63 -25.42
N ASP A 70 4.08 -3.81 -25.38
CA ASP A 70 2.71 -4.23 -25.66
C ASP A 70 2.56 -4.72 -27.12
N ALA A 71 3.20 -4.04 -28.06
CA ALA A 71 3.16 -4.40 -29.48
C ALA A 71 3.96 -5.66 -29.81
N ASP A 72 5.21 -5.75 -29.34
CA ASP A 72 6.15 -6.79 -29.79
C ASP A 72 6.27 -7.96 -28.80
N HIS A 73 6.06 -7.72 -27.50
CA HIS A 73 6.29 -8.66 -26.42
C HIS A 73 5.22 -8.63 -25.31
N PRO A 74 3.91 -8.72 -25.64
CA PRO A 74 2.82 -8.51 -24.67
C PRO A 74 2.85 -9.49 -23.49
N PHE A 75 3.42 -10.69 -23.68
CA PHE A 75 3.59 -11.68 -22.61
C PHE A 75 4.43 -11.17 -21.43
N VAL A 76 5.27 -10.14 -21.63
CA VAL A 76 6.05 -9.51 -20.54
C VAL A 76 5.14 -8.75 -19.57
N LEU A 77 4.05 -8.16 -20.07
CA LEU A 77 3.06 -7.44 -19.24
C LEU A 77 2.27 -8.41 -18.33
N TYR A 78 2.30 -9.72 -18.57
CA TYR A 78 1.75 -10.68 -17.61
C TYR A 78 2.42 -10.56 -16.23
N GLY A 79 3.67 -10.08 -16.16
CA GLY A 79 4.32 -9.73 -14.89
C GLY A 79 3.59 -8.62 -14.11
N THR A 80 3.00 -7.63 -14.79
CA THR A 80 2.23 -6.56 -14.15
C THR A 80 0.88 -7.07 -13.64
N ASP A 81 0.27 -8.03 -14.34
CA ASP A 81 -0.95 -8.70 -13.88
C ASP A 81 -0.71 -9.46 -12.56
N TRP A 82 0.43 -10.15 -12.42
CA TRP A 82 0.80 -10.81 -11.17
C TRP A 82 1.05 -9.81 -10.03
N LEU A 83 1.65 -8.66 -10.33
CA LEU A 83 1.85 -7.60 -9.34
C LEU A 83 0.50 -7.02 -8.88
N ALA A 84 -0.43 -6.79 -9.81
CA ALA A 84 -1.79 -6.37 -9.49
C ALA A 84 -2.50 -7.42 -8.61
N PHE A 85 -2.42 -8.70 -9.00
CA PHE A 85 -3.00 -9.81 -8.24
C PHE A 85 -2.42 -9.92 -6.83
N ALA A 86 -1.12 -9.68 -6.64
CA ALA A 86 -0.50 -9.70 -5.31
C ALA A 86 -1.15 -8.67 -4.36
N HIS A 87 -1.49 -7.47 -4.85
CA HIS A 87 -2.19 -6.46 -4.04
C HIS A 87 -3.59 -6.94 -3.65
N LEU A 88 -4.32 -7.58 -4.57
CA LEU A 88 -5.64 -8.16 -4.28
C LEU A 88 -5.55 -9.30 -3.26
N ALA A 89 -4.55 -10.18 -3.39
CA ALA A 89 -4.31 -11.27 -2.45
C ALA A 89 -3.96 -10.73 -1.05
N ILE A 90 -3.13 -9.69 -0.96
CA ILE A 90 -2.82 -9.01 0.31
C ILE A 90 -4.08 -8.37 0.89
N ALA A 91 -4.89 -7.70 0.07
CA ALA A 91 -6.16 -7.10 0.51
C ALA A 91 -7.11 -8.13 1.15
N VAL A 92 -7.17 -9.35 0.59
CA VAL A 92 -7.94 -10.45 1.17
C VAL A 92 -7.43 -10.84 2.56
N ALA A 93 -6.11 -10.85 2.79
CA ALA A 93 -5.54 -11.15 4.11
C ALA A 93 -6.01 -10.15 5.20
N PHE A 94 -6.23 -8.89 4.84
CA PHE A 94 -6.77 -7.87 5.76
C PHE A 94 -8.23 -8.11 6.18
N TYR A 95 -8.94 -9.08 5.58
CA TYR A 95 -10.23 -9.54 6.11
C TYR A 95 -10.10 -10.13 7.52
N GLY A 96 -8.96 -10.76 7.84
CA GLY A 96 -8.64 -11.29 9.17
C GLY A 96 -8.79 -10.22 10.28
N PRO A 97 -7.99 -9.13 10.26
CA PRO A 97 -8.10 -8.06 11.25
C PRO A 97 -9.41 -7.26 11.17
N TYR A 98 -10.11 -7.25 10.03
CA TYR A 98 -11.46 -6.67 9.94
C TYR A 98 -12.49 -7.47 10.77
N ARG A 99 -12.39 -8.81 10.72
CA ARG A 99 -13.26 -9.74 11.47
C ARG A 99 -12.89 -9.79 12.96
N ASP A 100 -11.63 -10.07 13.27
CA ASP A 100 -11.09 -10.14 14.62
C ASP A 100 -9.71 -9.45 14.70
N PRO A 101 -9.66 -8.16 15.05
CA PRO A 101 -8.43 -7.38 15.03
C PRO A 101 -7.38 -7.82 16.05
N VAL A 102 -7.80 -8.32 17.22
CA VAL A 102 -6.85 -8.67 18.29
C VAL A 102 -6.11 -9.95 17.92
N ARG A 103 -6.84 -10.98 17.47
CA ARG A 103 -6.24 -12.25 17.05
C ARG A 103 -5.38 -12.13 15.80
N ASN A 104 -5.68 -11.17 14.92
CA ASN A 104 -5.01 -11.00 13.63
C ASN A 104 -4.14 -9.73 13.55
N ILE A 105 -3.68 -9.22 14.69
CA ILE A 105 -2.83 -8.01 14.72
C ILE A 105 -1.57 -8.16 13.87
N TRP A 106 -1.04 -9.38 13.76
CA TRP A 106 0.14 -9.68 12.96
C TRP A 106 -0.04 -9.30 11.48
N VAL A 107 -1.24 -9.40 10.90
CA VAL A 107 -1.49 -8.98 9.51
C VAL A 107 -1.26 -7.47 9.33
N VAL A 108 -1.60 -6.67 10.35
CA VAL A 108 -1.34 -5.23 10.35
C VAL A 108 0.15 -4.95 10.46
N GLU A 109 0.86 -5.67 11.33
CA GLU A 109 2.32 -5.53 11.50
C GLU A 109 3.08 -5.99 10.25
N PHE A 110 2.65 -7.08 9.60
CA PHE A 110 3.13 -7.51 8.29
C PHE A 110 2.95 -6.41 7.25
N GLY A 111 1.79 -5.77 7.19
CA GLY A 111 1.57 -4.61 6.31
C GLY A 111 2.53 -3.47 6.59
N MET A 112 2.82 -3.17 7.88
CA MET A 112 3.80 -2.14 8.25
C MET A 112 5.22 -2.50 7.80
N ILE A 113 5.61 -3.78 7.93
CA ILE A 113 6.90 -4.29 7.44
C ILE A 113 6.98 -4.16 5.91
N ALA A 114 5.91 -4.52 5.20
CA ALA A 114 5.83 -4.37 3.76
C ALA A 114 5.98 -2.89 3.33
N CYS A 115 5.31 -1.97 4.02
CA CYS A 115 5.46 -0.53 3.80
C CYS A 115 6.91 -0.06 4.01
N ALA A 116 7.58 -0.54 5.07
CA ALA A 116 8.99 -0.22 5.30
C ALA A 116 9.91 -0.81 4.21
N GLY A 117 9.58 -2.01 3.71
CA GLY A 117 10.33 -2.70 2.65
C GLY A 117 10.31 -2.00 1.30
N ILE A 118 9.32 -1.13 1.03
CA ILE A 118 9.26 -0.32 -0.20
C ILE A 118 10.48 0.62 -0.30
N VAL A 119 10.95 1.18 0.81
CA VAL A 119 12.08 2.13 0.83
C VAL A 119 13.38 1.52 0.30
N PRO A 120 13.92 0.42 0.87
CA PRO A 120 15.13 -0.20 0.33
C PRO A 120 14.91 -0.77 -1.07
N LEU A 121 13.73 -1.31 -1.38
CA LEU A 121 13.41 -1.79 -2.73
C LEU A 121 13.58 -0.66 -3.77
N ALA A 122 12.95 0.49 -3.52
CA ALA A 122 12.98 1.63 -4.43
C ALA A 122 14.42 2.19 -4.58
N LEU A 123 15.15 2.33 -3.47
CA LEU A 123 16.51 2.88 -3.46
C LEU A 123 17.55 1.97 -4.14
N VAL A 124 17.32 0.66 -4.18
CA VAL A 124 18.24 -0.30 -4.82
C VAL A 124 17.80 -0.61 -6.25
N CYS A 125 16.55 -1.01 -6.45
CA CYS A 125 16.06 -1.44 -7.76
C CYS A 125 15.81 -0.25 -8.71
N GLY A 126 15.48 0.93 -8.19
CA GLY A 126 15.29 2.15 -8.99
C GLY A 126 16.53 2.49 -9.82
N PRO A 127 17.70 2.73 -9.19
CA PRO A 127 18.95 2.99 -9.91
C PRO A 127 19.38 1.85 -10.84
N VAL A 128 19.23 0.59 -10.41
CA VAL A 128 19.55 -0.59 -11.24
C VAL A 128 18.73 -0.63 -12.54
N ARG A 129 17.50 -0.10 -12.52
CA ARG A 129 16.60 -0.03 -13.68
C ARG A 129 16.60 1.34 -14.37
N GLY A 130 17.49 2.25 -13.98
CA GLY A 130 17.60 3.58 -14.59
C GLY A 130 16.43 4.51 -14.28
N ILE A 131 15.72 4.29 -13.17
CA ILE A 131 14.63 5.16 -12.71
C ILE A 131 15.23 6.46 -12.13
N PRO A 132 14.71 7.65 -12.49
CA PRO A 132 15.16 8.92 -11.91
C PRO A 132 14.94 8.96 -10.40
N PHE A 133 15.90 9.51 -9.66
CA PHE A 133 15.84 9.56 -8.19
C PHE A 133 14.57 10.27 -7.66
N TRP A 134 14.11 11.34 -8.31
CA TRP A 134 12.89 12.03 -7.91
C TRP A 134 11.63 11.17 -8.10
N TRP A 135 11.63 10.23 -9.06
CA TRP A 135 10.55 9.26 -9.23
C TRP A 135 10.59 8.21 -8.12
N THR A 136 11.79 7.77 -7.73
CA THR A 136 11.98 6.90 -6.57
C THR A 136 11.41 7.51 -5.27
N LEU A 137 11.42 8.84 -5.13
CA LEU A 137 10.74 9.51 -4.00
C LEU A 137 9.22 9.29 -4.03
N ILE A 138 8.61 9.27 -5.22
CA ILE A 138 7.19 8.95 -5.41
C ILE A 138 6.93 7.49 -5.00
N ASP A 139 7.77 6.56 -5.45
CA ASP A 139 7.65 5.14 -5.09
C ASP A 139 7.73 4.93 -3.57
N MET A 140 8.68 5.56 -2.89
CA MET A 140 8.83 5.49 -1.43
C MET A 140 7.64 6.08 -0.68
N SER A 141 6.95 7.07 -1.27
CA SER A 141 5.80 7.72 -0.64
C SER A 141 4.67 6.73 -0.35
N PHE A 142 4.49 5.69 -1.17
CA PHE A 142 3.49 4.64 -0.93
C PHE A 142 3.74 3.91 0.40
N GLY A 143 5.00 3.61 0.71
CA GLY A 143 5.39 3.02 2.00
C GLY A 143 5.17 3.98 3.16
N VAL A 144 5.62 5.23 3.01
CA VAL A 144 5.53 6.27 4.05
C VAL A 144 4.08 6.61 4.38
N PHE A 145 3.21 6.78 3.39
CA PHE A 145 1.81 7.08 3.62
C PHE A 145 1.00 5.84 3.98
N GLY A 146 1.37 4.65 3.45
CA GLY A 146 0.73 3.38 3.76
C GLY A 146 0.91 2.94 5.21
N VAL A 147 2.05 3.23 5.85
CA VAL A 147 2.28 2.83 7.24
C VAL A 147 1.45 3.63 8.25
N ILE A 148 1.05 4.87 7.92
CA ILE A 148 0.27 5.76 8.80
C ILE A 148 -1.05 5.12 9.26
N PRO A 149 -1.97 4.70 8.36
CA PRO A 149 -3.23 4.07 8.76
C PRO A 149 -2.99 2.77 9.53
N LEU A 150 -1.99 1.97 9.14
CA LEU A 150 -1.66 0.71 9.81
C LEU A 150 -1.15 0.93 11.24
N TYR A 151 -0.32 1.95 11.45
CA TYR A 151 0.16 2.33 12.78
C TYR A 151 -1.00 2.79 13.68
N VAL A 152 -1.90 3.61 13.15
CA VAL A 152 -3.11 4.05 13.87
C VAL A 152 -4.00 2.86 14.23
N VAL A 153 -4.21 1.93 13.30
CA VAL A 153 -4.95 0.69 13.54
C VAL A 153 -4.27 -0.12 14.64
N ARG A 154 -2.97 -0.40 14.53
CA ARG A 154 -2.21 -1.16 15.53
C ARG A 154 -2.36 -0.59 16.94
N LYS A 155 -2.24 0.75 17.09
CA LYS A 155 -2.43 1.43 18.39
C LYS A 155 -3.84 1.21 18.94
N LYS A 156 -4.87 1.29 18.09
CA LYS A 156 -6.26 1.03 18.49
C LYS A 156 -6.50 -0.45 18.83
N ILE A 157 -5.88 -1.39 18.12
CA ILE A 157 -5.96 -2.83 18.42
C ILE A 157 -5.34 -3.12 19.78
N LYS A 158 -4.15 -2.59 20.09
CA LYS A 158 -3.53 -2.76 21.41
C LYS A 158 -4.38 -2.17 22.55
N ARG A 159 -5.03 -1.03 22.32
CA ARG A 159 -6.01 -0.49 23.28
C ARG A 159 -7.23 -1.41 23.45
N LEU A 160 -7.72 -2.00 22.36
CA LEU A 160 -8.83 -2.96 22.41
C LEU A 160 -8.44 -4.26 23.15
N GLU A 161 -7.23 -4.77 22.93
CA GLU A 161 -6.68 -5.94 23.61
C GLU A 161 -6.65 -5.73 25.13
N ALA A 162 -6.14 -4.59 25.60
CA ALA A 162 -6.10 -4.24 27.02
C ALA A 162 -7.48 -4.16 27.69
N LEU A 163 -8.52 -3.80 26.94
CA LEU A 163 -9.91 -3.75 27.44
C LEU A 163 -10.58 -5.14 27.48
N VAL A 164 -10.02 -6.13 26.79
CA VAL A 164 -10.57 -7.49 26.67
C VAL A 164 -9.77 -8.50 27.49
N ALA A 165 -8.50 -8.20 27.81
CA ALA A 165 -7.67 -9.03 28.67
C ALA A 165 -8.38 -9.24 30.03
N PRO A 166 -8.59 -10.49 30.47
CA PRO A 166 -9.09 -10.75 31.82
C PRO A 166 -8.14 -10.09 32.83
N LEU A 167 -8.68 -9.45 33.87
CA LEU A 167 -7.91 -9.15 35.07
C LEU A 167 -7.25 -10.47 35.49
N ALA A 168 -5.92 -10.56 35.33
CA ALA A 168 -5.18 -11.67 35.91
C ALA A 168 -5.55 -11.72 37.40
N PRO A 169 -5.94 -12.90 37.94
CA PRO A 169 -6.25 -12.98 39.36
C PRO A 169 -5.05 -12.45 40.13
N ALA A 170 -5.26 -11.40 40.93
CA ALA A 170 -4.27 -10.95 41.89
C ALA A 170 -3.78 -12.19 42.65
N ALA A 171 -2.47 -12.41 42.68
CA ALA A 171 -1.86 -13.59 43.29
C ALA A 171 -2.41 -13.75 44.71
N VAL A 172 -3.36 -14.67 44.88
CA VAL A 172 -3.88 -15.06 46.19
C VAL A 172 -2.82 -15.97 46.80
N GLY A 173 -2.11 -15.41 47.78
CA GLY A 173 -1.54 -16.14 48.91
C GLY A 173 -0.43 -17.14 48.62
N ALA A 174 0.82 -16.69 48.66
CA ALA A 174 1.92 -17.52 49.14
C ALA A 174 2.27 -17.07 50.58
N ALA A 175 1.41 -17.46 51.51
CA ALA A 175 1.70 -17.46 52.94
C ALA A 175 1.10 -18.75 53.50
N GLY A 176 1.95 -19.76 53.61
CA GLY A 176 1.69 -21.08 54.17
C GLY A 176 3.02 -21.77 54.41
#